data_AF-A0A7G5H0R4-F1
#
_entry.id   AF-A0A7G5H0R4-F1
#
_cell.length_a   1.000
_cell.length_b   1.000
_cell.length_c   1.000
_cell.angle_alpha   90.00
_cell.angle_beta   90.00
_cell.angle_gamma   90.00
#
_symmetry.space_group_name_H-M   'P 1'
#
loop_
_entity.id
_entity.type
_entity.pdbx_description
1 polymer ?
#
loop_
_entity_poly.entity_id
_entity_poly.type
_entity_poly.pdbx_seq_one_letter_code
_entity_poly.pdbx_strand_id
1 'polypeptide(L)' 'MMTAALSAQVAQRITRVISVPLSVDFENGYSDDLAIVAENVKPLLDLGVAGLTT' A
#
# COMPACT_ATOMS: atom_id res chain seq x y z
N MET A 1 0.03 12.13 11.68
CA MET A 1 0.20 11.99 10.21
C MET A 1 0.10 10.52 9.85
N MET A 2 -0.55 10.20 8.73
CA MET A 2 -0.58 8.83 8.20
C MET A 2 0.80 8.49 7.62
N THR A 3 1.30 7.28 7.86
CA THR A 3 2.59 6.80 7.35
C THR A 3 2.37 5.66 6.35
N ALA A 4 3.32 5.46 5.43
CA ALA A 4 3.31 4.31 4.51
C ALA A 4 3.13 2.98 5.27
N ALA A 5 3.88 2.81 6.37
CA ALA A 5 3.81 1.61 7.19
C ALA A 5 2.43 1.41 7.84
N LEU A 6 1.77 2.48 8.28
CA LEU A 6 0.42 2.39 8.84
C LEU A 6 -0.60 2.03 7.75
N SER A 7 -0.50 2.66 6.57
CA SER A 7 -1.38 2.38 5.44
C SER A 7 -1.26 0.92 4.97
N ALA A 8 -0.03 0.41 4.83
CA ALA A 8 0.22 -0.99 4.49
C ALA A 8 -0.32 -1.98 5.54
N GLN A 9 -0.23 -1.66 6.83
CA GLN A 9 -0.81 -2.48 7.90
C GLN A 9 -2.35 -2.53 7.82
N VAL A 10 -2.99 -1.43 7.45
CA VAL A 10 -4.44 -1.39 7.23
C VAL A 10 -4.82 -2.24 6.03
N ALA A 11 -4.11 -2.09 4.90
CA ALA A 11 -4.32 -2.91 3.70
C ALA A 11 -4.19 -4.41 4.01
N GLN A 12 -3.16 -4.82 4.76
CA GLN A 12 -2.98 -6.21 5.19
C GLN A 12 -4.19 -6.75 5.98
N ARG A 13 -4.76 -5.93 6.88
CA ARG A 13 -5.94 -6.34 7.66
C ARG A 13 -7.17 -6.54 6.79
N ILE A 14 -7.34 -5.71 5.76
CA ILE A 14 -8.44 -5.81 4.80
C ILE A 14 -8.24 -7.06 3.92
N THR A 15 -7.08 -7.21 3.28
CA THR A 15 -6.77 -8.36 2.40
C THR A 15 -6.99 -9.71 3.10
N ARG A 16 -6.75 -9.79 4.41
CA ARG A 16 -6.97 -11.02 5.19
C ARG A 16 -8.43 -11.48 5.24
N VAL A 17 -9.40 -10.56 5.16
CA VAL A 17 -10.81 -10.87 5.44
C VAL A 17 -11.72 -10.80 4.22
N ILE A 18 -11.27 -10.15 3.14
CA ILE A 18 -12.02 -10.05 1.90
C ILE A 18 -11.64 -11.19 0.94
N SER A 19 -12.57 -11.55 0.06
CA SER A 19 -12.34 -12.52 -1.04
C SER A 19 -12.33 -11.87 -2.43
N VAL A 20 -12.44 -10.54 -2.48
CA VAL A 20 -12.42 -9.75 -3.71
C VAL A 20 -11.07 -9.03 -3.86
N PRO A 21 -10.65 -8.66 -5.08
CA PRO A 21 -9.40 -7.93 -5.30
C PRO A 21 -9.39 -6.57 -4.57
N LEU A 22 -8.28 -6.25 -3.88
CA LEU A 22 -8.08 -4.96 -3.19
C LEU A 22 -7.28 -4.00 -4.07
N SER A 23 -7.82 -2.82 -4.35
CA SER A 23 -7.04 -1.66 -4.79
C SER A 23 -6.76 -0.77 -3.59
N VAL A 24 -5.57 -0.18 -3.50
CA VAL A 24 -5.18 0.71 -2.39
C VAL A 24 -4.83 2.08 -2.95
N ASP A 25 -5.48 3.11 -2.41
CA ASP A 25 -5.00 4.48 -2.54
C ASP A 25 -3.78 4.66 -1.63
N PHE A 26 -2.62 4.86 -2.24
CA PHE A 26 -1.34 4.97 -1.55
C PHE A 26 -0.72 6.35 -1.71
N GLU A 27 -1.55 7.35 -2.05
CA GLU A 27 -1.16 8.75 -2.20
C GLU A 27 0.00 8.86 -3.21
N ASN A 28 0.88 9.87 -3.06
CA ASN A 28 2.15 9.94 -3.80
C ASN A 28 3.23 8.98 -3.23
N GLY A 29 2.86 7.81 -2.71
CA GLY A 29 3.82 6.85 -2.14
C GLY A 29 4.53 7.33 -0.85
N TYR A 30 3.96 8.33 -0.17
CA TYR A 30 4.48 8.95 1.07
C TYR A 30 5.90 9.53 0.97
N SER A 31 6.38 9.87 -0.23
CA SER A 31 7.65 10.58 -0.42
C SER A 31 7.72 11.23 -1.79
N ASP A 32 8.54 12.28 -1.92
CA ASP A 32 8.91 12.86 -3.22
C ASP A 32 10.17 12.21 -3.82
N ASP A 33 10.86 11.35 -3.07
CA ASP A 33 12.00 10.56 -3.55
C ASP A 33 11.51 9.23 -4.11
N LEU A 34 11.76 9.01 -5.41
CA LEU A 34 11.36 7.78 -6.11
C LEU A 34 11.92 6.50 -5.49
N ALA A 35 13.13 6.54 -4.92
CA ALA A 35 13.69 5.38 -4.24
C ALA A 35 12.89 5.05 -2.98
N ILE A 36 12.49 6.07 -2.22
CA ILE A 36 11.68 5.89 -1.01
C ILE A 36 10.26 5.43 -1.38
N VAL A 37 9.66 5.99 -2.44
CA VAL A 37 8.37 5.52 -2.96
C VAL A 37 8.43 4.03 -3.31
N ALA A 38 9.47 3.60 -4.02
CA ALA A 38 9.64 2.19 -4.36
C ALA A 38 9.74 1.29 -3.12
N GLU A 39 10.50 1.71 -2.09
CA GLU A 39 10.56 0.97 -0.82
C GLU A 39 9.21 0.93 -0.09
N ASN A 40 8.48 2.05 -0.06
CA ASN A 40 7.19 2.14 0.61
C ASN A 40 6.10 1.27 -0.03
N VAL A 41 6.19 1.03 -1.34
CA VAL A 41 5.21 0.23 -2.09
C VAL A 41 5.43 -1.29 -1.92
N LYS A 42 6.65 -1.75 -1.67
CA LYS A 42 6.98 -3.21 -1.56
C LYS A 42 6.03 -3.99 -0.65
N PRO A 43 5.69 -3.52 0.57
CA PRO A 43 4.78 -4.26 1.44
C PRO A 43 3.40 -4.48 0.82
N LEU A 44 2.90 -3.56 -0.01
CA LEU A 44 1.62 -3.75 -0.70
C LEU A 44 1.72 -4.79 -1.83
N LEU A 45 2.85 -4.82 -2.54
CA LEU A 45 3.11 -5.85 -3.56
C LEU A 45 3.19 -7.25 -2.93
N ASP A 46 3.86 -7.36 -1.79
CA ASP A 46 3.98 -8.63 -1.04
C ASP A 46 2.61 -9.14 -0.54
N LEU A 47 1.64 -8.24 -0.31
CA LEU A 47 0.26 -8.59 0.05
C LEU A 47 -0.59 -9.05 -1.15
N GLY A 48 -0.11 -8.88 -2.38
CA GLY A 48 -0.85 -9.22 -3.58
C GLY A 48 -2.04 -8.29 -3.86
N VAL A 49 -1.93 -6.99 -3.53
CA VAL A 49 -2.97 -6.02 -3.92
C VAL A 49 -3.13 -6.01 -5.44
N ALA A 50 -4.35 -5.82 -5.90
CA ALA A 50 -4.69 -5.83 -7.32
C ALA A 50 -4.31 -4.55 -8.05
N GLY A 51 -4.11 -3.46 -7.31
CA GLY A 51 -3.75 -2.17 -7.86
C GLY A 51 -3.38 -1.15 -6.80
N LEU A 52 -2.70 -0.10 -7.26
CA LEU A 52 -2.33 1.09 -6.51
C LEU A 52 -2.86 2.31 -7.25
N THR A 53 -3.40 3.28 -6.51
CA THR A 53 -3.77 4.61 -7.04
C THR A 53 -3.06 5.69 -6.25
N THR A 54 -2.84 6.83 -6.89
CA THR A 54 -2.19 8.02 -6.31
C THR A 54 -3.19 9.13 -6.06
#